data_AF-A0A3D4CQM5-F1
#
_entry.id   AF-A0A3D4CQM5-F1
#
_cell.length_a   1.000
_cell.length_b   1.000
_cell.length_c   1.000
_cell.angle_alpha   90.00
_cell.angle_beta   90.00
_cell.angle_gamma   90.00
#
_symmetry.space_group_name_H-M   'P 1'
#
loop_
_entity.id
_entity.type
_entity.pdbx_description
1 polymer ?
#
loop_
_entity_poly.entity_id
_entity_poly.type
_entity_poly.pdbx_seq_one_letter_code
_entity_poly.pdbx_strand_id
1 'polypeptide(L)'
;TEIGLYDASGELLETNDDSELGTQSILSGEIPAGTYYLAAGAYDTIFGQEGFDVVAPEGSASITVNLRAGPFDAASEPTATAEGQNLNGPLWFVITVEANGPADPNSDVDNDGLSLAAENTAGTDPSNPDSDGDGWNDGDEVNLGFNPLNATVRPSSAPVFMASEGMMSVAFASRSGYTYRIEHSVDLENWLVLETGITGSGAVVSRDISIEGARRFFRISEE
;
A
#
# COMPACT_ATOMS: atom_id res chain seq x y z
N THR A 1 -33.83 -3.51 -9.08
CA THR A 1 -33.25 -4.39 -8.03
C THR A 1 -33.31 -3.63 -6.74
N GLU A 2 -33.37 -4.29 -5.61
CA GLU A 2 -33.61 -3.62 -4.33
C GLU A 2 -32.61 -4.12 -3.32
N ILE A 3 -31.96 -3.22 -2.58
CA ILE A 3 -30.96 -3.57 -1.58
C ILE A 3 -31.25 -2.92 -0.23
N GLY A 4 -30.93 -3.64 0.84
CA GLY A 4 -31.00 -3.16 2.22
C GLY A 4 -29.74 -3.56 2.98
N LEU A 5 -29.12 -2.59 3.64
CA LEU A 5 -27.90 -2.79 4.44
C LEU A 5 -28.28 -2.85 5.92
N TYR A 6 -27.81 -3.89 6.58
CA TYR A 6 -28.01 -4.13 8.00
C TYR A 6 -26.69 -4.13 8.75
N ASP A 7 -26.72 -3.67 10.00
CA ASP A 7 -25.58 -3.79 10.91
C ASP A 7 -25.47 -5.20 11.52
N ALA A 8 -24.47 -5.40 12.39
CA ALA A 8 -24.25 -6.69 13.06
C ALA A 8 -25.36 -7.11 14.04
N SER A 9 -26.17 -6.16 14.51
CA SER A 9 -27.30 -6.42 15.41
C SER A 9 -28.58 -6.79 14.65
N GLY A 10 -28.62 -6.55 13.34
CA GLY A 10 -29.78 -6.74 12.48
C GLY A 10 -30.66 -5.51 12.37
N GLU A 11 -30.18 -4.34 12.78
CA GLU A 11 -30.83 -3.04 12.53
C GLU A 11 -30.61 -2.63 11.07
N LEU A 12 -31.68 -2.21 10.41
CA LEU A 12 -31.62 -1.70 9.05
C LEU A 12 -31.01 -0.29 9.03
N LEU A 13 -29.90 -0.13 8.33
CA LEU A 13 -29.18 1.14 8.22
C LEU A 13 -29.66 1.97 7.03
N GLU A 14 -29.80 1.35 5.86
CA GLU A 14 -30.13 2.04 4.61
C GLU A 14 -30.76 1.08 3.61
N THR A 15 -31.64 1.59 2.74
CA THR A 15 -32.21 0.82 1.62
C THR A 15 -32.23 1.65 0.34
N ASN A 16 -32.19 0.96 -0.78
CA ASN A 16 -32.41 1.58 -2.08
C ASN A 16 -33.10 0.61 -3.06
N ASP A 17 -34.15 1.10 -3.72
CA ASP A 17 -35.00 0.37 -4.66
C ASP A 17 -34.69 0.76 -6.13
N ASP A 18 -34.18 1.96 -6.39
CA ASP A 18 -33.75 2.40 -7.73
C ASP A 18 -32.80 3.61 -7.60
N SER A 19 -31.88 3.79 -8.55
CA SER A 19 -30.89 4.88 -8.52
C SER A 19 -30.93 5.74 -9.78
N GLU A 20 -30.05 6.75 -9.81
CA GLU A 20 -29.84 7.59 -11.01
C GLU A 20 -29.35 6.78 -12.22
N LEU A 21 -28.89 5.53 -12.03
CA LEU A 21 -28.50 4.60 -13.09
C LEU A 21 -29.65 3.70 -13.60
N GLY A 22 -30.90 4.10 -13.34
CA GLY A 22 -32.10 3.36 -13.73
C GLY A 22 -32.44 2.27 -12.73
N THR A 23 -32.65 1.04 -13.20
CA THR A 23 -33.15 -0.09 -12.38
C THR A 23 -32.11 -0.70 -11.42
N GLN A 24 -30.97 -0.04 -11.26
CA GLN A 24 -29.87 -0.44 -10.40
C GLN A 24 -29.98 0.29 -9.07
N SER A 25 -29.55 -0.35 -7.98
CA SER A 25 -29.56 0.24 -6.64
C SER A 25 -28.14 0.64 -6.25
N ILE A 26 -28.01 1.77 -5.54
CA ILE A 26 -26.74 2.27 -5.01
C ILE A 26 -26.96 2.68 -3.56
N LEU A 27 -26.10 2.18 -2.66
CA LEU A 27 -25.93 2.73 -1.31
C LEU A 27 -24.53 3.35 -1.26
N SER A 28 -24.45 4.57 -0.74
CA SER A 28 -23.19 5.30 -0.63
C SER A 28 -23.13 6.06 0.67
N GLY A 29 -22.08 5.84 1.45
CA GLY A 29 -21.87 6.50 2.71
C GLY A 29 -20.58 6.04 3.35
N GLU A 30 -20.16 6.78 4.38
CA GLU A 30 -19.06 6.32 5.25
C GLU A 30 -19.60 5.23 6.16
N ILE A 31 -19.12 4.01 5.98
CA ILE A 31 -19.44 2.87 6.83
C ILE A 31 -18.24 2.64 7.75
N PRO A 32 -18.40 2.74 9.08
CA PRO A 32 -17.34 2.44 10.03
C PRO A 32 -16.86 0.98 9.91
N ALA A 33 -15.75 0.68 10.57
CA ALA A 33 -15.29 -0.68 10.72
C ALA A 33 -16.35 -1.57 11.38
N GLY A 34 -16.60 -2.74 10.81
CA GLY A 34 -17.61 -3.68 11.31
C GLY A 34 -18.00 -4.75 10.29
N THR A 35 -18.92 -5.60 10.72
CA THR A 35 -19.58 -6.58 9.84
C THR A 35 -20.99 -6.12 9.54
N TYR A 36 -21.33 -6.14 8.26
CA TYR A 36 -22.61 -5.70 7.72
C TYR A 36 -23.21 -6.78 6.83
N TYR A 37 -24.52 -6.76 6.69
CA TYR A 37 -25.27 -7.72 5.90
C TYR A 37 -26.10 -6.99 4.88
N LEU A 38 -25.83 -7.25 3.60
CA LEU A 38 -26.58 -6.68 2.50
C LEU A 38 -27.59 -7.71 2.00
N ALA A 39 -28.87 -7.40 2.15
CA ALA A 39 -29.95 -8.15 1.53
C ALA A 39 -30.25 -7.57 0.15
N ALA A 40 -30.39 -8.41 -0.87
CA ALA A 40 -30.71 -8.00 -2.23
C ALA A 40 -31.88 -8.81 -2.80
N GLY A 41 -32.86 -8.11 -3.37
CA GLY A 41 -34.01 -8.68 -4.06
C GLY A 41 -34.15 -8.13 -5.48
N ALA A 42 -34.92 -8.82 -6.31
CA ALA A 42 -35.09 -8.45 -7.71
C ALA A 42 -36.11 -7.31 -7.90
N TYR A 43 -37.25 -7.40 -7.20
CA TYR A 43 -38.40 -6.49 -7.24
C TYR A 43 -39.29 -6.73 -6.01
N ASP A 44 -40.18 -5.80 -5.68
CA ASP A 44 -41.17 -5.83 -4.59
C ASP A 44 -40.61 -6.37 -3.26
N THR A 45 -39.39 -5.97 -2.89
CA THR A 45 -38.70 -6.43 -1.69
C THR A 45 -39.03 -5.54 -0.50
N ILE A 46 -39.34 -6.18 0.63
CA ILE A 46 -39.69 -5.50 1.87
C ILE A 46 -38.57 -5.74 2.88
N PHE A 47 -37.96 -4.64 3.35
CA PHE A 47 -36.90 -4.65 4.36
C PHE A 47 -37.48 -4.27 5.72
N GLY A 48 -37.51 -5.23 6.64
CA GLY A 48 -37.86 -5.02 8.04
C GLY A 48 -36.78 -4.20 8.76
N GLN A 49 -37.19 -3.45 9.77
CA GLN A 49 -36.30 -2.50 10.47
C GLN A 49 -35.32 -3.17 11.44
N GLU A 50 -35.66 -4.35 11.95
CA GLU A 50 -34.85 -5.10 12.92
C GLU A 50 -34.86 -6.60 12.59
N GLY A 51 -33.93 -7.36 13.17
CA GLY A 51 -33.96 -8.83 13.17
C GLY A 51 -33.65 -9.50 11.84
N PHE A 52 -33.10 -8.78 10.84
CA PHE A 52 -32.87 -9.27 9.47
C PHE A 52 -34.15 -9.75 8.75
N ASP A 53 -35.31 -9.20 9.12
CA ASP A 53 -36.60 -9.58 8.53
C ASP A 53 -36.73 -9.03 7.11
N VAL A 54 -36.33 -9.81 6.10
CA VAL A 54 -36.45 -9.42 4.67
C VAL A 54 -37.36 -10.39 3.93
N VAL A 55 -38.33 -9.83 3.22
CA VAL A 55 -39.25 -10.58 2.35
C VAL A 55 -39.04 -10.12 0.92
N ALA A 56 -38.48 -10.98 0.08
CA ALA A 56 -38.34 -10.75 -1.36
C ALA A 56 -39.09 -11.85 -2.14
N PRO A 57 -39.71 -11.53 -3.28
CA PRO A 57 -40.22 -12.53 -4.20
C PRO A 57 -39.13 -13.52 -4.65
N GLU A 58 -39.51 -14.79 -4.79
CA GLU A 58 -38.65 -15.80 -5.41
C GLU A 58 -38.53 -15.55 -6.92
N GLY A 59 -37.34 -15.73 -7.47
CA GLY A 59 -37.09 -15.51 -8.88
C GLY A 59 -35.81 -16.19 -9.37
N SER A 60 -35.52 -16.03 -10.66
CA SER A 60 -34.28 -16.55 -11.29
C SER A 60 -33.38 -15.42 -11.77
N ALA A 61 -33.56 -14.22 -11.22
CA ALA A 61 -32.72 -13.07 -11.52
C ALA A 61 -31.31 -13.29 -10.97
N SER A 62 -30.31 -12.99 -11.80
CA SER A 62 -28.93 -12.86 -11.37
C SER A 62 -28.74 -11.48 -10.76
N ILE A 63 -28.20 -11.43 -9.55
CA ILE A 63 -27.87 -10.19 -8.86
C ILE A 63 -26.36 -10.15 -8.67
N THR A 64 -25.74 -9.05 -9.12
CA THR A 64 -24.32 -8.75 -8.94
C THR A 64 -24.21 -7.57 -7.97
N VAL A 65 -23.43 -7.74 -6.91
CA VAL A 65 -23.09 -6.70 -5.94
C VAL A 65 -21.63 -6.30 -6.18
N ASN A 66 -21.42 -5.00 -6.41
CA ASN A 66 -20.09 -4.41 -6.60
C ASN A 66 -19.80 -3.46 -5.43
N LEU A 67 -18.67 -3.69 -4.77
CA LEU A 67 -18.13 -2.76 -3.78
C LEU A 67 -17.10 -1.85 -4.44
N ARG A 68 -17.10 -0.59 -4.05
CA ARG A 68 -16.20 0.46 -4.56
C ARG A 68 -15.69 1.26 -3.38
N ALA A 69 -14.43 1.67 -3.43
CA ALA A 69 -13.84 2.54 -2.41
C ALA A 69 -13.85 4.00 -2.89
N GLY A 70 -14.16 4.92 -1.98
CA GLY A 70 -14.21 6.36 -2.27
C GLY A 70 -15.55 6.84 -2.83
N PRO A 71 -15.61 8.08 -3.35
CA PRO A 71 -16.80 8.64 -3.97
C PRO A 71 -17.31 7.74 -5.09
N PHE A 72 -18.63 7.59 -5.22
CA PHE A 72 -19.22 6.75 -6.25
C PHE A 72 -18.85 7.25 -7.66
N ASP A 73 -18.14 6.40 -8.41
CA ASP A 73 -17.88 6.55 -9.84
C ASP A 73 -18.20 5.24 -10.56
N ALA A 74 -19.22 5.26 -11.42
CA ALA A 74 -19.65 4.08 -12.17
C ALA A 74 -18.58 3.56 -13.15
N ALA A 75 -17.63 4.41 -13.57
CA ALA A 75 -16.54 4.04 -14.47
C ALA A 75 -15.32 3.44 -13.75
N SER A 76 -15.25 3.55 -12.42
CA SER A 76 -14.17 2.93 -11.65
C SER A 76 -14.25 1.39 -11.72
N GLU A 77 -13.17 0.70 -11.38
CA GLU A 77 -13.19 -0.76 -11.18
C GLU A 77 -13.70 -1.11 -9.77
N PRO A 78 -14.55 -2.14 -9.59
CA PRO A 78 -14.95 -2.60 -8.26
C PRO A 78 -13.75 -3.11 -7.46
N THR A 79 -13.73 -2.84 -6.16
CA THR A 79 -12.75 -3.43 -5.24
C THR A 79 -13.10 -4.88 -4.90
N ALA A 80 -14.39 -5.22 -4.95
CA ALA A 80 -14.88 -6.58 -4.84
C ALA A 80 -16.20 -6.73 -5.59
N THR A 81 -16.45 -7.94 -6.08
CA THR A 81 -17.70 -8.32 -6.76
C THR A 81 -18.18 -9.65 -6.22
N ALA A 82 -19.48 -9.75 -5.95
CA ALA A 82 -20.15 -11.00 -5.60
C ALA A 82 -21.41 -11.16 -6.43
N GLU A 83 -21.78 -12.39 -6.74
CA GLU A 83 -22.95 -12.69 -7.57
C GLU A 83 -23.77 -13.81 -6.95
N GLY A 84 -25.08 -13.79 -7.19
CA GLY A 84 -25.99 -14.84 -6.76
C GLY A 84 -27.29 -14.87 -7.56
N GLN A 85 -28.07 -15.92 -7.36
CA GLN A 85 -29.39 -16.09 -7.96
C GLN A 85 -30.47 -16.13 -6.89
N ASN A 86 -31.51 -15.30 -7.03
CA ASN A 86 -32.57 -15.10 -6.04
C ASN A 86 -33.63 -16.25 -6.01
N LEU A 87 -33.18 -17.51 -6.04
CA LEU A 87 -34.06 -18.68 -6.22
C LEU A 87 -35.12 -18.86 -5.13
N ASN A 88 -34.84 -18.45 -3.89
CA ASN A 88 -35.70 -18.68 -2.73
C ASN A 88 -35.87 -17.41 -1.87
N GLY A 89 -35.97 -16.24 -2.50
CA GLY A 89 -36.16 -14.95 -1.82
C GLY A 89 -34.88 -14.10 -1.81
N PRO A 90 -34.61 -13.31 -0.75
CA PRO A 90 -33.51 -12.36 -0.75
C PRO A 90 -32.16 -13.07 -0.76
N LEU A 91 -31.21 -12.52 -1.50
CA LEU A 91 -29.81 -12.90 -1.42
C LEU A 91 -29.13 -12.11 -0.33
N TRP A 92 -28.32 -12.79 0.48
CA TRP A 92 -27.56 -12.17 1.55
C TRP A 92 -26.07 -12.19 1.24
N PHE A 93 -25.45 -11.02 1.35
CA PHE A 93 -24.01 -10.84 1.24
C PHE A 93 -23.48 -10.32 2.57
N VAL A 94 -22.30 -10.80 2.97
CA VAL A 94 -21.60 -10.31 4.16
C VAL A 94 -20.53 -9.33 3.68
N ILE A 95 -20.53 -8.13 4.24
CA ILE A 95 -19.55 -7.09 3.98
C ILE A 95 -18.78 -6.87 5.28
N THR A 96 -17.46 -7.05 5.24
CA THR A 96 -16.59 -6.72 6.38
C THR A 96 -15.80 -5.47 6.02
N VAL A 97 -15.96 -4.41 6.81
CA VAL A 97 -15.14 -3.20 6.74
C VAL A 97 -14.12 -3.30 7.86
N GLU A 98 -12.86 -3.43 7.51
CA GLU A 98 -11.77 -3.50 8.50
C GLU A 98 -11.35 -2.09 8.92
N ALA A 99 -11.11 -1.88 10.22
CA ALA A 99 -10.74 -0.56 10.74
C ALA A 99 -9.42 -0.03 10.15
N ASN A 100 -8.51 -0.91 9.74
CA ASN A 100 -7.15 -0.57 9.28
C ASN A 100 -6.64 -1.52 8.16
N GLY A 101 -7.52 -2.15 7.38
CA GLY A 101 -7.11 -3.23 6.46
C GLY A 101 -6.65 -4.50 7.20
N PRO A 102 -6.28 -5.59 6.50
CA PRO A 102 -6.05 -6.89 7.11
C PRO A 102 -4.63 -6.94 7.68
N ALA A 103 -4.42 -6.52 8.92
CA ALA A 103 -3.06 -6.45 9.48
C ALA A 103 -2.60 -7.79 10.08
N ASP A 104 -2.06 -8.67 9.24
CA ASP A 104 -1.00 -9.58 9.71
C ASP A 104 0.13 -8.70 10.27
N PRO A 105 0.54 -8.84 11.55
CA PRO A 105 1.62 -8.04 12.13
C PRO A 105 2.98 -8.18 11.39
N ASN A 106 3.11 -9.17 10.51
CA ASN A 106 4.26 -9.39 9.64
C ASN A 106 4.10 -8.77 8.24
N SER A 107 2.95 -8.17 7.92
CA SER A 107 2.76 -7.43 6.67
C SER A 107 3.61 -6.17 6.69
N ASP A 108 4.08 -5.75 5.52
CA ASP A 108 4.73 -4.48 5.24
C ASP A 108 3.81 -3.76 4.25
N VAL A 109 3.09 -2.73 4.70
CA VAL A 109 1.92 -2.18 3.98
C VAL A 109 2.35 -1.16 2.93
N ASP A 110 3.35 -0.35 3.21
CA ASP A 110 3.90 0.65 2.30
C ASP A 110 5.18 0.20 1.58
N ASN A 111 5.68 -1.01 1.87
CA ASN A 111 6.83 -1.67 1.26
C ASN A 111 8.15 -0.92 1.50
N ASP A 112 8.30 -0.36 2.69
CA ASP A 112 9.48 0.40 3.09
C ASP A 112 10.56 -0.48 3.75
N GLY A 113 10.22 -1.73 4.07
CA GLY A 113 11.09 -2.70 4.73
C GLY A 113 10.80 -2.95 6.21
N LEU A 114 9.83 -2.26 6.81
CA LEU A 114 9.32 -2.51 8.15
C LEU A 114 7.99 -3.27 8.11
N SER A 115 7.83 -4.22 9.02
CA SER A 115 6.52 -4.83 9.22
C SER A 115 5.63 -3.92 10.09
N LEU A 116 4.31 -4.07 9.99
CA LEU A 116 3.35 -3.37 10.83
C LEU A 116 3.69 -3.43 12.33
N ALA A 117 4.16 -4.57 12.83
CA ALA A 117 4.60 -4.68 14.23
C ALA A 117 5.88 -3.87 14.52
N ALA A 118 6.83 -3.81 13.58
CA ALA A 118 8.03 -3.01 13.70
C ALA A 118 7.72 -1.51 13.63
N GLU A 119 6.85 -1.10 12.73
CA GLU A 119 6.38 0.28 12.58
C GLU A 119 5.64 0.77 13.83
N ASN A 120 4.72 -0.03 14.37
CA ASN A 120 4.09 0.27 15.66
C ASN A 120 5.10 0.42 16.80
N THR A 121 6.23 -0.30 16.74
CA THR A 121 7.31 -0.19 17.73
C THR A 121 8.16 1.07 17.51
N ALA A 122 8.41 1.45 16.26
CA ALA A 122 9.14 2.65 15.87
C ALA A 122 8.30 3.93 16.04
N GLY A 123 6.98 3.81 16.00
CA GLY A 123 6.03 4.93 16.03
C GLY A 123 5.81 5.59 14.67
N THR A 124 6.10 4.88 13.58
CA THR A 124 5.93 5.33 12.19
C THR A 124 4.49 5.13 11.70
N ASP A 125 4.13 5.78 10.61
CA ASP A 125 2.81 5.63 9.95
C ASP A 125 2.84 4.43 8.99
N PRO A 126 2.08 3.35 9.25
CA PRO A 126 2.14 2.14 8.43
C PRO A 126 1.66 2.23 6.99
N SER A 127 1.24 3.42 6.57
CA SER A 127 0.80 3.70 5.20
C SER A 127 1.69 4.72 4.51
N ASN A 128 2.77 5.16 5.14
CA ASN A 128 3.67 6.18 4.64
C ASN A 128 5.13 5.75 4.83
N PRO A 129 5.85 5.43 3.73
CA PRO A 129 7.18 4.83 3.83
C PRO A 129 8.26 5.79 4.36
N ASP A 130 7.98 7.09 4.52
CA ASP A 130 8.89 8.14 5.03
C ASP A 130 8.08 9.04 5.99
N SER A 131 8.03 8.65 7.26
CA SER A 131 7.13 9.23 8.26
C SER A 131 7.49 10.67 8.64
N ASP A 132 8.77 11.05 8.57
CA ASP A 132 9.23 12.39 8.89
C ASP A 132 9.48 13.30 7.68
N GLY A 133 9.41 12.73 6.47
CA GLY A 133 9.39 13.43 5.20
C GLY A 133 10.77 13.96 4.77
N ASP A 134 11.85 13.30 5.16
CA ASP A 134 13.21 13.75 4.90
C ASP A 134 13.84 13.18 3.61
N GLY A 135 13.17 12.18 3.02
CA GLY A 135 13.54 11.49 1.81
C GLY A 135 14.19 10.12 2.03
N TRP A 136 14.40 9.67 3.27
CA TRP A 136 14.76 8.28 3.57
C TRP A 136 13.53 7.51 4.05
N ASN A 137 13.45 6.24 3.66
CA ASN A 137 12.35 5.41 4.14
C ASN A 137 12.56 5.03 5.61
N ASP A 138 11.49 4.85 6.37
CA ASP A 138 11.58 4.52 7.80
C ASP A 138 12.38 3.22 8.01
N GLY A 139 12.16 2.22 7.16
CA GLY A 139 12.91 0.96 7.14
C GLY A 139 14.39 1.11 6.80
N ASP A 140 14.76 2.03 5.90
CA ASP A 140 16.17 2.33 5.60
C ASP A 140 16.84 2.97 6.83
N GLU A 141 16.15 3.90 7.49
CA GLU A 141 16.66 4.59 8.66
C GLU A 141 16.83 3.65 9.87
N VAL A 142 15.83 2.83 10.16
CA VAL A 142 15.91 1.82 11.22
C VAL A 142 17.05 0.85 10.96
N ASN A 143 17.22 0.37 9.72
CA ASN A 143 18.32 -0.53 9.35
C ASN A 143 19.70 0.12 9.52
N LEU A 144 19.81 1.42 9.28
CA LEU A 144 21.04 2.20 9.43
C LEU A 144 21.26 2.76 10.84
N GLY A 145 20.31 2.53 11.76
CA GLY A 145 20.38 2.96 13.16
C GLY A 145 20.04 4.43 13.39
N PHE A 146 19.27 5.02 12.49
CA PHE A 146 18.70 6.37 12.61
C PHE A 146 17.28 6.31 13.19
N ASN A 147 16.75 7.48 13.57
CA ASN A 147 15.41 7.58 14.12
C ASN A 147 14.46 8.05 12.99
N PRO A 148 13.49 7.22 12.56
CA PRO A 148 12.61 7.53 11.43
C PRO A 148 11.58 8.65 11.68
N LEU A 149 11.61 9.24 12.88
CA LEU A 149 10.75 10.36 13.26
C LEU A 149 11.56 11.66 13.45
N ASN A 150 12.79 11.73 12.93
CA ASN A 150 13.67 12.88 13.06
C ASN A 150 14.37 13.26 11.75
N ALA A 151 13.66 14.07 10.96
CA ALA A 151 14.09 14.58 9.67
C ALA A 151 15.41 15.39 9.65
N THR A 152 15.95 15.73 10.84
CA THR A 152 17.20 16.49 10.95
C THR A 152 18.45 15.62 11.09
N VAL A 153 18.29 14.35 11.45
CA VAL A 153 19.40 13.41 11.67
C VAL A 153 19.11 12.13 10.90
N ARG A 154 19.72 12.05 9.71
CA ARG A 154 19.41 11.03 8.72
C ARG A 154 20.64 10.40 8.08
N PRO A 155 20.50 9.27 7.40
CA PRO A 155 21.60 8.68 6.67
C PRO A 155 22.18 9.63 5.60
N SER A 156 23.46 9.46 5.31
CA SER A 156 24.17 10.25 4.30
C SER A 156 24.64 9.36 3.16
N SER A 157 24.17 9.65 1.95
CA SER A 157 24.66 9.02 0.72
C SER A 157 26.07 9.50 0.32
N ALA A 158 26.69 10.37 1.12
CA ALA A 158 28.04 10.85 0.85
C ALA A 158 29.05 9.69 1.02
N PRO A 159 29.80 9.33 -0.03
CA PRO A 159 30.70 8.20 0.03
C PRO A 159 31.97 8.50 0.81
N VAL A 160 32.45 7.49 1.55
CA VAL A 160 33.75 7.47 2.20
C VAL A 160 34.70 6.63 1.36
N PHE A 161 35.86 7.20 1.04
CA PHE A 161 36.91 6.53 0.28
C PHE A 161 38.13 6.26 1.17
N MET A 162 38.64 5.05 1.13
CA MET A 162 39.88 4.63 1.79
C MET A 162 40.82 4.04 0.76
N ALA A 163 42.01 4.63 0.60
CA ALA A 163 43.00 4.13 -0.35
C ALA A 163 44.18 3.51 0.39
N SER A 164 44.65 2.37 -0.10
CA SER A 164 45.92 1.74 0.25
C SER A 164 46.69 1.38 -1.03
N GLU A 165 47.92 0.87 -0.89
CA GLU A 165 48.74 0.54 -2.06
C GLU A 165 48.04 -0.49 -2.95
N GLY A 166 47.66 -0.09 -4.16
CA GLY A 166 46.99 -0.95 -5.13
C GLY A 166 45.48 -1.13 -4.93
N MET A 167 44.86 -0.52 -3.91
CA MET A 167 43.44 -0.74 -3.60
C MET A 167 42.74 0.53 -3.12
N MET A 168 41.49 0.71 -3.54
CA MET A 168 40.58 1.71 -3.00
C MET A 168 39.29 1.03 -2.55
N SER A 169 38.90 1.27 -1.31
CA SER A 169 37.62 0.88 -0.75
C SER A 169 36.69 2.08 -0.74
N VAL A 170 35.44 1.90 -1.17
CA VAL A 170 34.39 2.90 -1.09
C VAL A 170 33.22 2.35 -0.30
N ALA A 171 32.65 3.16 0.60
CA ALA A 171 31.45 2.84 1.34
C ALA A 171 30.46 4.01 1.38
N PHE A 172 29.17 3.73 1.23
CA PHE A 172 28.11 4.74 1.29
C PHE A 172 26.78 4.12 1.75
N ALA A 173 25.94 4.89 2.42
CA ALA A 173 24.57 4.47 2.70
C ALA A 173 23.76 4.52 1.39
N SER A 174 23.07 3.43 1.08
CA SER A 174 22.22 3.31 -0.11
C SER A 174 20.75 3.32 0.28
N ARG A 175 19.93 3.95 -0.55
CA ARG A 175 18.47 4.03 -0.37
C ARG A 175 17.79 2.87 -1.07
N SER A 176 16.80 2.26 -0.43
CA SER A 176 15.95 1.26 -1.09
C SER A 176 15.26 1.85 -2.32
N GLY A 177 15.21 1.08 -3.41
CA GLY A 177 14.59 1.51 -4.66
C GLY A 177 15.46 2.41 -5.56
N TYR A 178 16.64 2.84 -5.09
CA TYR A 178 17.60 3.60 -5.90
C TYR A 178 18.64 2.67 -6.55
N THR A 179 19.16 3.08 -7.70
CA THR A 179 20.29 2.43 -8.36
C THR A 179 21.48 3.39 -8.42
N TYR A 180 22.68 2.84 -8.27
CA TYR A 180 23.91 3.60 -8.23
C TYR A 180 24.93 3.06 -9.23
N ARG A 181 25.83 3.95 -9.66
CA ARG A 181 27.06 3.58 -10.36
C ARG A 181 28.29 4.20 -9.71
N ILE A 182 29.41 3.51 -9.87
CA ILE A 182 30.73 3.97 -9.48
C ILE A 182 31.47 4.37 -10.74
N GLU A 183 32.02 5.58 -10.74
CA GLU A 183 32.77 6.13 -11.86
C GLU A 183 34.16 6.58 -11.40
N HIS A 184 35.10 6.57 -12.33
CA HIS A 184 36.44 7.10 -12.10
C HIS A 184 36.91 8.02 -13.22
N SER A 185 37.84 8.91 -12.89
CA SER A 185 38.46 9.84 -13.83
C SER A 185 39.95 10.02 -13.49
N VAL A 186 40.74 10.43 -14.49
CA VAL A 186 42.15 10.83 -14.31
C VAL A 186 42.35 12.34 -14.46
N ASP A 187 41.33 13.06 -14.95
CA ASP A 187 41.39 14.48 -15.33
C ASP A 187 40.21 15.32 -14.79
N LEU A 188 39.25 14.71 -14.09
CA LEU A 188 37.97 15.28 -13.61
C LEU A 188 36.97 15.67 -14.71
N GLU A 189 37.32 15.49 -15.98
CA GLU A 189 36.49 15.85 -17.13
C GLU A 189 35.87 14.60 -17.76
N ASN A 190 36.69 13.57 -17.99
CA ASN A 190 36.27 12.31 -18.59
C ASN A 190 36.06 11.26 -17.51
N TRP A 191 34.81 10.81 -17.37
CA TRP A 191 34.41 9.81 -16.37
C TRP A 191 34.09 8.48 -17.05
N LEU A 192 34.73 7.41 -16.56
CA LEU A 192 34.50 6.04 -17.00
C LEU A 192 33.76 5.27 -15.90
N VAL A 193 32.73 4.52 -16.29
CA VAL A 193 31.96 3.67 -15.38
C VAL A 193 32.79 2.45 -15.00
N LEU A 194 32.95 2.21 -13.69
CA LEU A 194 33.55 1.00 -13.13
C LEU A 194 32.50 -0.08 -12.89
N GLU A 195 31.38 0.31 -12.29
CA GLU A 195 30.26 -0.56 -11.91
C GLU A 195 28.97 0.26 -12.03
N THR A 196 27.88 -0.37 -12.45
CA THR A 196 26.55 0.24 -12.68
C THR A 196 25.48 -0.76 -12.26
N GLY A 197 24.25 -0.31 -12.02
CA GLY A 197 23.16 -1.17 -11.55
C GLY A 197 23.35 -1.65 -10.11
N ILE A 198 24.07 -0.90 -9.28
CA ILE A 198 24.22 -1.20 -7.85
C ILE A 198 22.88 -0.85 -7.19
N THR A 199 22.06 -1.85 -6.91
CA THR A 199 20.79 -1.64 -6.21
C THR A 199 21.04 -1.23 -4.76
N GLY A 200 20.42 -0.12 -4.36
CA GLY A 200 20.34 0.29 -2.96
C GLY A 200 19.25 -0.48 -2.23
N SER A 201 19.55 -0.82 -0.98
CA SER A 201 18.73 -1.72 -0.17
C SER A 201 18.55 -1.21 1.26
N GLY A 202 18.63 0.11 1.47
CA GLY A 202 18.58 0.69 2.82
C GLY A 202 19.78 0.35 3.69
N ALA A 203 20.91 -0.01 3.08
CA ALA A 203 22.09 -0.51 3.78
C ALA A 203 23.37 0.13 3.26
N VAL A 204 24.46 -0.07 4.00
CA VAL A 204 25.79 0.36 3.55
C VAL A 204 26.27 -0.53 2.42
N VAL A 205 26.51 0.06 1.26
CA VAL A 205 27.20 -0.58 0.15
C VAL A 205 28.69 -0.36 0.32
N SER A 206 29.48 -1.42 0.19
CA SER A 206 30.95 -1.37 0.18
C SER A 206 31.52 -2.05 -1.07
N ARG A 207 32.57 -1.47 -1.65
CA ARG A 207 33.31 -2.01 -2.79
C ARG A 207 34.80 -1.82 -2.63
N ASP A 208 35.55 -2.88 -2.93
CA ASP A 208 37.01 -2.85 -3.04
C ASP A 208 37.40 -2.87 -4.52
N ILE A 209 38.13 -1.86 -4.94
CA ILE A 209 38.50 -1.61 -6.33
C ILE A 209 40.03 -1.62 -6.43
N SER A 210 40.57 -2.57 -7.20
CA SER A 210 41.99 -2.57 -7.52
C SER A 210 42.35 -1.34 -8.35
N ILE A 211 43.37 -0.62 -7.91
CA ILE A 211 43.87 0.58 -8.58
C ILE A 211 45.32 0.40 -8.99
N GLU A 212 45.62 0.60 -10.26
CA GLU A 212 46.98 0.62 -10.78
C GLU A 212 47.29 1.97 -11.44
N GLY A 213 48.54 2.42 -11.29
CA GLY A 213 49.11 3.53 -12.05
C GLY A 213 48.84 4.93 -11.48
N ALA A 214 48.36 5.83 -12.35
CA ALA A 214 48.28 7.26 -12.10
C ALA A 214 47.21 7.66 -11.06
N ARG A 215 47.22 8.93 -10.65
CA ARG A 215 46.17 9.54 -9.81
C ARG A 215 44.79 9.29 -10.43
N ARG A 216 43.84 8.85 -9.59
CA ARG A 216 42.44 8.66 -9.97
C ARG A 216 41.53 9.44 -9.03
N PHE A 217 40.44 9.94 -9.58
CA PHE A 217 39.30 10.52 -8.89
C PHE A 217 38.13 9.57 -9.01
N PHE A 218 37.27 9.52 -7.99
CA PHE A 218 36.13 8.62 -7.95
C PHE A 218 34.89 9.40 -7.53
N ARG A 219 33.74 8.96 -8.03
CA ARG A 219 32.44 9.43 -7.56
C ARG A 219 31.43 8.30 -7.63
N ILE A 220 30.37 8.46 -6.86
CA ILE A 220 29.18 7.65 -6.94
C ILE A 220 28.07 8.54 -7.47
N SER A 221 27.24 8.00 -8.34
CA SER A 221 26.10 8.71 -8.90
C SER A 221 24.89 7.81 -8.87
N GLU A 222 23.75 8.39 -8.50
CA GLU A 222 22.45 7.78 -8.69
C GLU A 222 22.16 7.67 -10.21
N GLU A 223 21.47 6.61 -10.60
CA GLU A 223 21.07 6.30 -11.98
C GLU A 223 19.59 6.57 -12.21
#